data_AF-A0AAV9XCP9-F1
#
_entry.id   AF-A0AAV9XCP9-F1
#
_cell.length_a   1.000
_cell.length_b   1.000
_cell.length_c   1.000
_cell.angle_alpha   90.00
_cell.angle_beta   90.00
_cell.angle_gamma   90.00
#
_symmetry.space_group_name_H-M   'P 1'
#
loop_
_entity.id
_entity.type
_entity.pdbx_description
1 polymer ?
#
loop_
_entity_poly.entity_id
_entity_poly.type
_entity_poly.pdbx_seq_one_letter_code
_entity_poly.pdbx_strand_id
1 'polypeptide(L)'
;MNARLARYTGNATYANWANTTYQWMRSTKIIGDDFYINDGAFVPDCTKFSTQRWTYNYGTVLAGVAAMYNFTDGDAYWKQQIDSVLQATFATFFDSATGAIKEIQCQDSNTCNNDQPSFKGYLVRWMSYTAQVAPYTYAQIMPKLIANAQLAAATCTGQPGGNVCGLKWNIGAQWDGKYGLGEELSAMEIIQHIAPSVAPVGYVFSANNGGISKSNPGAMGTQAGIHDRNSDYLPYRLPNYTITLADRVGAAIITIVIIVVLGVGARFTMIH
;
A
#
# COMPACT_ATOMS: atom_id res chain seq x y z
N MET A 1 -9.77 -2.43 -6.59
CA MET A 1 -9.49 -2.57 -8.05
C MET A 1 -10.66 -2.07 -8.89
N ASN A 2 -11.84 -2.70 -8.81
CA ASN A 2 -13.03 -2.39 -9.62
C ASN A 2 -13.38 -0.88 -9.70
N ALA A 3 -13.43 -0.15 -8.59
CA ALA A 3 -13.74 1.28 -8.61
C ALA A 3 -12.74 2.12 -9.46
N ARG A 4 -11.44 1.78 -9.41
CA ARG A 4 -10.41 2.44 -10.22
C ARG A 4 -10.53 2.07 -11.69
N LEU A 5 -10.92 0.83 -12.00
CA LEU A 5 -11.20 0.41 -13.38
C LEU A 5 -12.45 1.11 -13.93
N ALA A 6 -13.51 1.25 -13.14
CA ALA A 6 -14.69 2.04 -13.51
C ALA A 6 -14.30 3.48 -13.86
N ARG A 7 -13.57 4.15 -12.96
CA ARG A 7 -13.04 5.50 -13.19
C ARG A 7 -12.15 5.60 -14.44
N TYR A 8 -11.25 4.64 -14.63
CA TYR A 8 -10.30 4.68 -15.75
C TYR A 8 -10.99 4.43 -17.10
N THR A 9 -11.88 3.44 -17.16
CA THR A 9 -12.45 2.93 -18.42
C THR A 9 -13.84 3.51 -18.75
N GLY A 10 -14.52 4.10 -17.78
CA GLY A 10 -15.94 4.48 -17.91
C GLY A 10 -16.91 3.29 -17.86
N ASN A 11 -16.44 2.05 -17.65
CA ASN A 11 -17.30 0.87 -17.71
C ASN A 11 -18.04 0.63 -16.38
N ALA A 12 -19.37 0.74 -16.44
CA ALA A 12 -20.27 0.59 -15.31
C ALA A 12 -20.29 -0.82 -14.68
N THR A 13 -19.91 -1.88 -15.41
CA THR A 13 -19.82 -3.23 -14.83
C THR A 13 -18.81 -3.28 -13.68
N TYR A 14 -17.67 -2.58 -13.80
CA TYR A 14 -16.72 -2.46 -12.70
C TYR A 14 -17.32 -1.65 -11.54
N ALA A 15 -18.06 -0.59 -11.82
CA ALA A 15 -18.72 0.21 -10.79
C ALA A 15 -19.75 -0.62 -10.01
N ASN A 16 -20.51 -1.46 -10.71
CA ASN A 16 -21.48 -2.38 -10.09
C ASN A 16 -20.79 -3.34 -9.14
N TRP A 17 -19.71 -4.00 -9.55
CA TRP A 17 -18.96 -4.90 -8.67
C TRP A 17 -18.29 -4.17 -7.50
N ALA A 18 -17.79 -2.96 -7.72
CA ALA A 18 -17.26 -2.13 -6.63
C ALA A 18 -18.34 -1.80 -5.60
N ASN A 19 -19.53 -1.39 -6.05
CA ASN A 19 -20.66 -1.13 -5.17
C ASN A 19 -21.09 -2.41 -4.43
N THR A 20 -21.28 -3.53 -5.13
CA THR A 20 -21.64 -4.82 -4.51
C THR A 20 -20.65 -5.24 -3.43
N THR A 21 -19.34 -5.17 -3.69
CA THR A 21 -18.31 -5.48 -2.69
C THR A 21 -18.37 -4.52 -1.50
N TYR A 22 -18.51 -3.22 -1.74
CA TYR A 22 -18.58 -2.24 -0.66
C TYR A 22 -19.84 -2.45 0.21
N GLN A 23 -21.00 -2.67 -0.40
CA GLN A 23 -22.23 -2.98 0.34
C GLN A 23 -22.11 -4.27 1.15
N TRP A 24 -21.44 -5.30 0.62
CA TRP A 24 -21.15 -6.52 1.37
C TRP A 24 -20.24 -6.24 2.58
N MET A 25 -19.18 -5.43 2.43
CA MET A 25 -18.31 -5.04 3.56
C MET A 25 -19.09 -4.27 4.64
N ARG A 26 -20.08 -3.46 4.24
CA ARG A 26 -20.99 -2.74 5.17
C ARG A 26 -21.98 -3.68 5.85
N SER A 27 -22.64 -4.55 5.10
CA SER A 27 -23.66 -5.45 5.64
C SER A 27 -23.08 -6.48 6.60
N THR A 28 -21.88 -6.98 6.28
CA THR A 28 -21.12 -7.89 7.15
C THR A 28 -20.36 -7.19 8.26
N LYS A 29 -20.42 -5.86 8.39
CA LYS A 29 -19.70 -5.11 9.45
C LYS A 29 -18.17 -5.28 9.43
N ILE A 30 -17.59 -5.70 8.31
CA ILE A 30 -16.14 -5.53 8.07
C ILE A 30 -15.80 -4.04 8.14
N ILE A 31 -16.62 -3.21 7.50
CA ILE A 31 -16.67 -1.77 7.78
C ILE A 31 -17.83 -1.57 8.75
N GLY A 32 -17.50 -1.27 10.01
CA GLY A 32 -18.47 -1.01 11.06
C GLY A 32 -19.35 0.21 10.78
N ASP A 33 -20.41 0.38 11.58
CA ASP A 33 -21.29 1.54 11.46
C ASP A 33 -20.60 2.85 11.86
N ASP A 34 -19.58 2.75 12.71
CA ASP A 34 -18.63 3.80 13.09
C ASP A 34 -17.50 4.00 12.07
N PHE A 35 -17.52 3.26 10.95
CA PHE A 35 -16.50 3.25 9.91
C PHE A 35 -15.12 2.78 10.38
N TYR A 36 -15.02 2.13 11.54
CA TYR A 36 -13.84 1.34 11.84
C TYR A 36 -13.82 0.08 10.97
N ILE A 37 -12.63 -0.25 10.47
CA ILE A 37 -12.46 -1.32 9.48
C ILE A 37 -11.71 -2.46 10.15
N ASN A 38 -12.43 -3.56 10.34
CA ASN A 38 -11.92 -4.82 10.87
C ASN A 38 -10.99 -5.49 9.86
N ASP A 39 -10.03 -6.24 10.35
CA ASP A 39 -9.01 -6.92 9.54
C ASP A 39 -9.59 -8.11 8.75
N GLY A 40 -10.61 -8.76 9.29
CA GLY A 40 -11.28 -9.87 8.61
C GLY A 40 -12.43 -10.46 9.40
N ALA A 41 -13.08 -11.44 8.81
CA ALA A 41 -14.19 -12.19 9.41
C ALA A 41 -13.94 -13.71 9.32
N PHE A 42 -14.39 -14.46 10.32
CA PHE A 42 -14.26 -15.91 10.37
C PHE A 42 -15.47 -16.59 9.72
N VAL A 43 -15.20 -17.57 8.84
CA VAL A 43 -16.22 -18.45 8.24
C VAL A 43 -16.75 -19.46 9.26
N PRO A 44 -17.98 -20.00 9.10
CA PRO A 44 -18.85 -19.90 7.92
C PRO A 44 -19.79 -18.68 7.88
N ASP A 45 -20.10 -18.07 9.01
CA ASP A 45 -21.16 -17.06 9.12
C ASP A 45 -20.65 -15.61 9.01
N CYS A 46 -19.33 -15.39 9.07
CA CYS A 46 -18.70 -14.06 8.98
C CYS A 46 -19.21 -13.09 10.06
N THR A 47 -19.63 -13.60 11.23
CA THR A 47 -20.16 -12.78 12.34
C THR A 47 -19.10 -12.48 13.40
N LYS A 48 -18.00 -13.24 13.42
CA LYS A 48 -16.84 -13.01 14.30
C LYS A 48 -15.75 -12.31 13.51
N PHE A 49 -15.19 -11.25 14.08
CA PHE A 49 -14.19 -10.41 13.40
C PHE A 49 -12.82 -10.48 14.07
N SER A 50 -11.79 -10.40 13.24
CA SER A 50 -10.46 -9.93 13.62
C SER A 50 -10.55 -8.41 13.77
N THR A 51 -10.55 -7.90 15.01
CA THR A 51 -10.84 -6.49 15.32
C THR A 51 -9.59 -5.61 15.28
N GLN A 52 -8.45 -6.17 14.90
CA GLN A 52 -7.24 -5.42 14.59
C GLN A 52 -7.52 -4.41 13.48
N ARG A 53 -6.91 -3.24 13.60
CA ARG A 53 -7.07 -2.13 12.67
C ARG A 53 -5.72 -1.79 12.10
N TRP A 54 -5.64 -1.83 10.78
CA TRP A 54 -4.41 -1.57 10.04
C TRP A 54 -4.62 -0.42 9.06
N THR A 55 -3.64 0.47 8.95
CA THR A 55 -3.73 1.66 8.12
C THR A 55 -4.05 1.34 6.65
N TYR A 56 -3.48 0.25 6.11
CA TYR A 56 -3.68 -0.13 4.70
C TYR A 56 -5.12 -0.54 4.37
N ASN A 57 -5.86 -1.15 5.32
CA ASN A 57 -7.26 -1.48 5.11
C ASN A 57 -8.09 -0.20 4.91
N TYR A 58 -7.81 0.83 5.71
CA TYR A 58 -8.48 2.12 5.62
C TYR A 58 -8.11 2.86 4.33
N GLY A 59 -6.84 2.91 3.99
CA GLY A 59 -6.42 3.54 2.74
C GLY A 59 -6.97 2.82 1.50
N THR A 60 -7.06 1.49 1.52
CA THR A 60 -7.63 0.71 0.41
C THR A 60 -9.11 1.04 0.19
N VAL A 61 -9.89 1.04 1.27
CA VAL A 61 -11.31 1.41 1.22
C VAL A 61 -11.46 2.86 0.77
N LEU A 62 -10.67 3.78 1.35
CA LEU A 62 -10.68 5.19 1.01
C LEU A 62 -10.46 5.44 -0.48
N ALA A 63 -9.43 4.83 -1.08
CA ALA A 63 -9.18 4.95 -2.52
C ALA A 63 -10.30 4.36 -3.38
N GLY A 64 -10.96 3.28 -2.90
CA GLY A 64 -12.11 2.69 -3.57
C GLY A 64 -13.30 3.64 -3.60
N VAL A 65 -13.69 4.18 -2.44
CA VAL A 65 -14.84 5.11 -2.35
C VAL A 65 -14.56 6.43 -3.06
N ALA A 66 -13.33 6.94 -3.02
CA ALA A 66 -12.93 8.13 -3.75
C ALA A 66 -12.98 7.94 -5.27
N ALA A 67 -12.60 6.76 -5.77
CA ALA A 67 -12.73 6.43 -7.18
C ALA A 67 -14.21 6.31 -7.61
N MET A 68 -15.08 5.76 -6.76
CA MET A 68 -16.52 5.71 -7.02
C MET A 68 -17.14 7.11 -7.05
N TYR A 69 -16.86 7.96 -6.06
CA TYR A 69 -17.30 9.36 -6.03
C TYR A 69 -16.94 10.09 -7.33
N ASN A 70 -15.71 9.93 -7.81
CA ASN A 70 -15.27 10.56 -9.05
C ASN A 70 -15.92 9.94 -10.29
N PHE A 71 -16.15 8.63 -10.31
CA PHE A 71 -16.83 7.95 -11.42
C PHE A 71 -18.31 8.33 -11.52
N THR A 72 -18.98 8.57 -10.38
CA THR A 72 -20.40 8.95 -10.30
C THR A 72 -20.60 10.46 -10.22
N ASP A 73 -19.68 11.25 -10.79
CA ASP A 73 -19.76 12.71 -10.88
C ASP A 73 -20.13 13.43 -9.57
N GLY A 74 -19.57 12.96 -8.46
CA GLY A 74 -19.70 13.62 -7.16
C GLY A 74 -20.92 13.21 -6.33
N ASP A 75 -21.50 12.04 -6.61
CA ASP A 75 -22.61 11.46 -5.84
C ASP A 75 -22.47 11.61 -4.31
N ALA A 76 -23.58 12.02 -3.68
CA ALA A 76 -23.61 12.37 -2.27
C ALA A 76 -23.37 11.17 -1.34
N TYR A 77 -23.78 9.96 -1.74
CA TYR A 77 -23.54 8.76 -0.94
C TYR A 77 -22.05 8.46 -0.86
N TRP A 78 -21.35 8.44 -2.00
CA TRP A 78 -19.90 8.20 -2.02
C TRP A 78 -19.12 9.31 -1.33
N LYS A 79 -19.59 10.57 -1.43
CA LYS A 79 -19.03 11.69 -0.66
C LYS A 79 -19.08 11.42 0.84
N GLN A 80 -20.25 11.02 1.35
CA GLN A 80 -20.43 10.67 2.75
C GLN A 80 -19.50 9.52 3.17
N GLN A 81 -19.32 8.51 2.30
CA GLN A 81 -18.40 7.40 2.58
C GLN A 81 -16.95 7.87 2.73
N ILE A 82 -16.48 8.76 1.84
CA ILE A 82 -15.14 9.35 1.94
C ILE A 82 -14.98 10.08 3.26
N ASP A 83 -15.92 10.96 3.60
CA ASP A 83 -15.84 11.82 4.79
C ASP A 83 -15.76 10.97 6.08
N SER A 84 -16.59 9.94 6.18
CA SER A 84 -16.61 9.05 7.33
C SER A 84 -15.39 8.14 7.43
N VAL A 85 -14.88 7.59 6.31
CA VAL A 85 -13.63 6.80 6.31
C VAL A 85 -12.43 7.69 6.69
N LEU A 86 -12.36 8.93 6.19
CA LEU A 86 -11.32 9.88 6.57
C LEU A 86 -11.37 10.20 8.07
N GLN A 87 -12.56 10.49 8.60
CA GLN A 87 -12.74 10.76 10.02
C GLN A 87 -12.26 9.58 10.87
N ALA A 88 -12.67 8.35 10.54
CA ALA A 88 -12.25 7.14 11.24
C ALA A 88 -10.74 6.90 11.11
N THR A 89 -10.15 7.19 9.96
CA THR A 89 -8.70 7.11 9.73
C THR A 89 -7.94 8.07 10.65
N PHE A 90 -8.35 9.33 10.70
CA PHE A 90 -7.71 10.35 11.54
C PHE A 90 -7.85 10.02 13.02
N ALA A 91 -9.03 9.58 13.46
CA ALA A 91 -9.25 9.20 14.84
C ALA A 91 -8.43 7.98 15.28
N THR A 92 -8.14 7.06 14.34
CA THR A 92 -7.51 5.77 14.67
C THR A 92 -5.99 5.82 14.57
N PHE A 93 -5.44 6.45 13.52
CA PHE A 93 -4.02 6.27 13.16
C PHE A 93 -3.16 7.53 13.29
N PHE A 94 -3.76 8.68 13.59
CA PHE A 94 -3.01 9.91 13.83
C PHE A 94 -2.84 10.09 15.34
N ASP A 95 -1.59 10.04 15.78
CA ASP A 95 -1.21 10.26 17.17
C ASP A 95 -1.75 11.60 17.67
N SER A 96 -2.44 11.60 18.81
CA SER A 96 -3.15 12.79 19.31
C SER A 96 -2.21 13.89 19.81
N ALA A 97 -0.98 13.54 20.21
CA ALA A 97 0.00 14.48 20.71
C ALA A 97 0.83 15.11 19.58
N THR A 98 1.22 14.31 18.59
CA THR A 98 2.17 14.71 17.54
C THR A 98 1.54 14.86 16.15
N GLY A 99 0.37 14.27 15.92
CA GLY A 99 -0.24 14.16 14.59
C GLY A 99 0.43 13.13 13.67
N ALA A 100 1.38 12.33 14.19
CA ALA A 100 2.11 11.33 13.43
C ALA A 100 1.23 10.13 13.05
N ILE A 101 1.40 9.60 11.83
CA ILE A 101 0.75 8.36 11.39
C ILE A 101 1.44 7.15 12.03
N LYS A 102 0.64 6.24 12.57
CA LYS A 102 1.09 5.15 13.41
C LYS A 102 0.38 3.82 13.12
N GLU A 103 1.15 2.73 13.10
CA GLU A 103 0.58 1.38 13.17
C GLU A 103 0.24 1.03 14.61
N ILE A 104 -0.98 1.35 15.04
CA ILE A 104 -1.39 1.27 16.45
C ILE A 104 -1.32 -0.12 17.07
N GLN A 105 -1.32 -1.18 16.25
CA GLN A 105 -1.33 -2.56 16.73
C GLN A 105 0.06 -3.07 17.15
N CYS A 106 1.13 -2.49 16.61
CA CYS A 106 2.46 -3.10 16.70
C CYS A 106 3.61 -2.12 16.90
N GLN A 107 3.42 -0.84 16.53
CA GLN A 107 4.52 0.12 16.47
C GLN A 107 5.10 0.40 17.85
N ASP A 108 4.26 0.69 18.86
CA ASP A 108 4.74 1.03 20.20
C ASP A 108 5.41 -0.15 20.91
N SER A 109 4.79 -1.32 20.82
CA SER A 109 5.28 -2.58 21.39
C SER A 109 6.50 -3.14 20.66
N ASN A 110 6.90 -2.55 19.52
CA ASN A 110 7.98 -3.04 18.66
C ASN A 110 7.74 -4.47 18.14
N THR A 111 6.48 -4.88 17.99
CA THR A 111 6.08 -6.23 17.58
C THR A 111 5.65 -6.30 16.12
N CYS A 112 5.97 -5.28 15.31
CA CYS A 112 5.61 -5.30 13.90
C CYS A 112 6.32 -6.44 13.16
N ASN A 113 5.58 -7.17 12.32
CA ASN A 113 6.17 -8.16 11.41
C ASN A 113 6.74 -7.47 10.15
N ASN A 114 7.16 -8.24 9.13
CA ASN A 114 7.76 -7.68 7.92
C ASN A 114 6.78 -6.90 7.02
N ASP A 115 5.47 -7.13 7.15
CA ASP A 115 4.46 -6.51 6.28
C ASP A 115 4.10 -5.11 6.81
N GLN A 116 3.88 -5.04 8.11
CA GLN A 116 3.24 -3.92 8.80
C GLN A 116 3.99 -2.57 8.68
N PRO A 117 5.34 -2.51 8.67
CA PRO A 117 6.06 -1.24 8.49
C PRO A 117 5.72 -0.52 7.19
N SER A 118 5.28 -1.25 6.14
CA SER A 118 4.88 -0.66 4.85
C SER A 118 3.46 -0.10 4.81
N PHE A 119 2.60 -0.48 5.78
CA PHE A 119 1.16 -0.22 5.70
C PHE A 119 0.82 1.27 5.69
N LYS A 120 1.46 2.07 6.57
CA LYS A 120 1.23 3.51 6.60
C LYS A 120 1.64 4.21 5.29
N GLY A 121 2.66 3.70 4.60
CA GLY A 121 3.03 4.16 3.27
C GLY A 121 1.89 4.03 2.27
N TYR A 122 1.17 2.89 2.30
CA TYR A 122 -0.01 2.70 1.44
C TYR A 122 -1.17 3.62 1.83
N LEU A 123 -1.41 3.83 3.13
CA LEU A 123 -2.41 4.78 3.60
C LEU A 123 -2.13 6.19 3.05
N VAL A 124 -0.89 6.66 3.19
CA VAL A 124 -0.44 7.94 2.65
C VAL A 124 -0.65 8.03 1.15
N ARG A 125 -0.28 6.96 0.42
CA ARG A 125 -0.51 6.85 -1.02
C ARG A 125 -1.96 7.07 -1.41
N TRP A 126 -2.85 6.38 -0.72
CA TRP A 126 -4.27 6.42 -1.01
C TRP A 126 -4.96 7.69 -0.52
N MET A 127 -4.49 8.33 0.55
CA MET A 127 -4.95 9.66 0.95
C MET A 127 -4.59 10.72 -0.10
N SER A 128 -3.35 10.72 -0.61
CA SER A 128 -2.95 11.64 -1.68
C SER A 128 -3.73 11.40 -2.98
N TYR A 129 -3.96 10.14 -3.34
CA TYR A 129 -4.85 9.78 -4.45
C TYR A 129 -6.28 10.35 -4.26
N THR A 130 -6.84 10.20 -3.06
CA THR A 130 -8.17 10.73 -2.73
C THR A 130 -8.23 12.25 -2.85
N ALA A 131 -7.20 12.98 -2.40
CA ALA A 131 -7.11 14.42 -2.57
C ALA A 131 -7.10 14.86 -4.05
N GLN A 132 -6.66 14.01 -4.98
CA GLN A 132 -6.69 14.30 -6.41
C GLN A 132 -8.02 13.97 -7.07
N VAL A 133 -8.65 12.85 -6.73
CA VAL A 133 -9.91 12.41 -7.37
C VAL A 133 -11.17 12.92 -6.67
N ALA A 134 -11.04 13.39 -5.43
CA ALA A 134 -12.08 14.07 -4.67
C ALA A 134 -11.50 15.39 -4.08
N PRO A 135 -11.29 16.43 -4.92
CA PRO A 135 -10.52 17.62 -4.54
C PRO A 135 -11.02 18.40 -3.33
N TYR A 136 -12.31 18.28 -2.98
CA TYR A 136 -12.87 18.89 -1.78
C TYR A 136 -12.18 18.41 -0.49
N THR A 137 -11.54 17.24 -0.51
CA THR A 137 -10.80 16.67 0.62
C THR A 137 -9.37 17.22 0.78
N TYR A 138 -8.87 17.96 -0.23
CA TYR A 138 -7.48 18.42 -0.26
C TYR A 138 -7.09 19.21 1.00
N ALA A 139 -7.93 20.18 1.39
CA ALA A 139 -7.68 21.03 2.55
C ALA A 139 -7.64 20.25 3.88
N GLN A 140 -8.24 19.07 3.94
CA GLN A 140 -8.23 18.20 5.12
C GLN A 140 -7.05 17.23 5.11
N ILE A 141 -6.68 16.72 3.93
CA ILE A 141 -5.66 15.68 3.75
C ILE A 141 -4.25 16.28 3.70
N MET A 142 -4.01 17.24 2.82
CA MET A 142 -2.65 17.67 2.47
C MET A 142 -1.88 18.31 3.63
N PRO A 143 -2.48 19.16 4.49
CA PRO A 143 -1.76 19.68 5.66
C PRO A 143 -1.25 18.57 6.59
N LYS A 144 -2.02 17.48 6.73
CA LYS A 144 -1.63 16.33 7.55
C LYS A 144 -0.49 15.53 6.92
N LEU A 145 -0.50 15.37 5.59
CA LEU A 145 0.59 14.71 4.87
C LEU A 145 1.88 15.54 4.93
N ILE A 146 1.80 16.87 4.79
CA ILE A 146 2.96 17.77 4.91
C ILE A 146 3.60 17.67 6.31
N ALA A 147 2.79 17.75 7.37
CA ALA A 147 3.29 17.58 8.73
C ALA A 147 3.95 16.20 8.94
N ASN A 148 3.34 15.14 8.42
CA ASN A 148 3.89 13.79 8.52
C ASN A 148 5.17 13.59 7.70
N ALA A 149 5.32 14.26 6.56
CA ALA A 149 6.56 14.22 5.79
C ALA A 149 7.73 14.83 6.58
N GLN A 150 7.48 15.92 7.30
CA GLN A 150 8.49 16.54 8.18
C GLN A 150 8.85 15.62 9.35
N LEU A 151 7.84 15.01 9.98
CA LEU A 151 8.06 14.06 11.08
C LEU A 151 8.84 12.82 10.61
N ALA A 152 8.49 12.25 9.46
CA ALA A 152 9.22 11.13 8.88
C ALA A 152 10.66 11.48 8.54
N ALA A 153 10.89 12.60 7.84
CA ALA A 153 12.22 13.08 7.48
C ALA A 153 13.11 13.32 8.71
N ALA A 154 12.54 13.80 9.82
CA ALA A 154 13.27 14.01 11.07
C ALA A 154 13.80 12.70 11.69
N THR A 155 13.22 11.55 11.34
CA THR A 155 13.71 10.23 11.80
C THR A 155 14.77 9.62 10.89
N CYS A 156 15.02 10.21 9.71
CA CYS A 156 15.98 9.72 8.70
C CYS A 156 17.43 10.07 9.06
N THR A 157 17.85 9.61 10.24
CA THR A 157 19.17 9.83 10.84
C THR A 157 19.88 8.52 11.22
N GLY A 158 19.26 7.39 10.86
CA GLY A 158 19.69 6.06 11.24
C GLY A 158 20.91 5.52 10.47
N GLN A 159 21.45 4.42 10.97
CA GLN A 159 22.56 3.70 10.34
C GLN A 159 22.07 2.47 9.55
N PRO A 160 22.81 2.02 8.52
CA PRO A 160 24.08 2.57 8.01
C PRO A 160 23.88 3.85 7.17
N GLY A 161 24.84 4.78 7.21
CA GLY A 161 24.90 5.93 6.29
C GLY A 161 24.28 7.23 6.81
N GLY A 162 23.68 7.22 8.00
CA GLY A 162 23.13 8.43 8.63
C GLY A 162 21.86 8.96 7.96
N ASN A 163 21.22 8.17 7.10
CA ASN A 163 20.08 8.55 6.28
C ASN A 163 18.94 7.51 6.30
N VAL A 164 19.06 6.46 7.12
CA VAL A 164 18.02 5.44 7.28
C VAL A 164 16.84 6.01 8.07
N CYS A 165 15.63 5.80 7.57
CA CYS A 165 14.40 6.31 8.15
C CYS A 165 13.76 5.31 9.11
N GLY A 166 13.32 5.80 10.27
CA GLY A 166 12.63 4.99 11.26
C GLY A 166 11.15 4.79 10.95
N LEU A 167 10.53 3.84 11.65
CA LEU A 167 9.08 3.62 11.58
C LEU A 167 8.29 4.62 12.43
N LYS A 168 8.82 4.97 13.60
CA LYS A 168 8.17 5.83 14.60
C LYS A 168 8.37 7.30 14.30
N TRP A 169 7.39 7.94 13.69
CA TRP A 169 7.43 9.39 13.42
C TRP A 169 6.94 10.25 14.59
N ASN A 170 6.50 9.62 15.69
CA ASN A 170 5.97 10.28 16.89
C ASN A 170 6.99 10.46 18.02
N ILE A 171 8.28 10.16 17.79
CA ILE A 171 9.32 10.22 18.82
C ILE A 171 10.22 11.46 18.69
N GLY A 172 9.92 12.38 17.78
CA GLY A 172 10.77 13.54 17.50
C GLY A 172 11.92 13.23 16.53
N ALA A 173 12.91 14.13 16.47
CA ALA A 173 14.04 14.04 15.54
C ALA A 173 15.08 12.99 15.98
N GLN A 174 14.65 11.74 16.12
CA GLN A 174 15.50 10.60 16.49
C GLN A 174 15.09 9.36 15.71
N TRP A 175 16.07 8.52 15.40
CA TRP A 175 15.85 7.22 14.78
C TRP A 175 15.43 6.19 15.84
N ASP A 176 14.45 5.35 15.52
CA ASP A 176 13.90 4.34 16.43
C ASP A 176 14.67 3.01 16.43
N GLY A 177 15.80 2.96 15.72
CA GLY A 177 16.61 1.75 15.56
C GLY A 177 16.01 0.72 14.59
N LYS A 178 14.93 1.05 13.88
CA LYS A 178 14.31 0.19 12.87
C LYS A 178 14.80 0.56 11.48
N TYR A 179 15.09 -0.46 10.68
CA TYR A 179 15.43 -0.30 9.28
C TYR A 179 14.91 -1.49 8.50
N GLY A 180 14.53 -1.24 7.24
CA GLY A 180 13.96 -2.27 6.39
C GLY A 180 13.23 -1.67 5.22
N LEU A 181 12.83 -2.53 4.28
CA LEU A 181 12.11 -2.10 3.08
C LEU A 181 10.81 -1.36 3.44
N GLY A 182 10.09 -1.80 4.48
CA GLY A 182 8.80 -1.21 4.83
C GLY A 182 8.93 0.17 5.44
N GLU A 183 9.92 0.39 6.31
CA GLU A 183 10.25 1.67 6.90
C GLU A 183 10.65 2.69 5.84
N GLU A 184 11.58 2.31 4.96
CA GLU A 184 12.07 3.17 3.87
C GLU A 184 10.97 3.46 2.85
N LEU A 185 10.14 2.46 2.49
CA LEU A 185 8.99 2.65 1.62
C LEU A 185 8.01 3.66 2.23
N SER A 186 7.67 3.51 3.51
CA SER A 186 6.74 4.42 4.19
C SER A 186 7.27 5.86 4.24
N ALA A 187 8.56 6.05 4.51
CA ALA A 187 9.19 7.37 4.49
C ALA A 187 9.22 7.98 3.08
N MET A 188 9.57 7.19 2.06
CA MET A 188 9.56 7.61 0.66
C MET A 188 8.14 8.02 0.22
N GLU A 189 7.12 7.23 0.54
CA GLU A 189 5.73 7.52 0.16
C GLU A 189 5.24 8.86 0.71
N ILE A 190 5.52 9.17 1.98
CA ILE A 190 5.09 10.43 2.57
C ILE A 190 5.85 11.64 2.04
N ILE A 191 7.16 11.50 1.80
CA ILE A 191 7.98 12.57 1.24
C ILE A 191 7.60 12.85 -0.22
N GLN A 192 7.39 11.83 -1.05
CA GLN A 192 7.06 12.06 -2.46
C GLN A 192 5.62 12.59 -2.64
N HIS A 193 4.71 12.29 -1.72
CA HIS A 193 3.29 12.69 -1.84
C HIS A 193 2.97 14.10 -1.38
N ILE A 194 3.97 14.83 -0.87
CA ILE A 194 3.88 16.27 -0.69
C ILE A 194 4.29 17.07 -1.93
N ALA A 195 4.68 16.40 -3.04
CA ALA A 195 4.99 17.07 -4.31
C ALA A 195 3.96 18.15 -4.75
N PRO A 196 2.62 17.97 -4.57
CA PRO A 196 1.64 19.00 -4.92
C PRO A 196 1.78 20.32 -4.15
N SER A 197 2.47 20.34 -3.00
CA SER A 197 2.69 21.57 -2.22
C SER A 197 3.91 22.37 -2.70
N VAL A 198 4.78 21.78 -3.51
CA VAL A 198 6.00 22.40 -4.01
C VAL A 198 5.95 22.69 -5.51
N ALA A 199 5.16 21.93 -6.27
CA ALA A 199 4.99 22.12 -7.71
C ALA A 199 3.61 21.64 -8.17
N PRO A 200 3.08 22.19 -9.28
CA PRO A 200 1.92 21.63 -9.95
C PRO A 200 2.16 20.16 -10.31
N VAL A 201 1.26 19.27 -9.90
CA VAL A 201 1.24 17.87 -10.32
C VAL A 201 0.13 17.64 -11.33
N GLY A 202 0.31 16.64 -12.20
CA GLY A 202 -0.71 16.24 -13.15
C GLY A 202 -1.95 15.64 -12.46
N TYR A 203 -2.99 15.40 -13.25
CA TYR A 203 -4.19 14.71 -12.79
C TYR A 203 -4.02 13.19 -12.85
N VAL A 204 -4.81 12.47 -12.06
CA VAL A 204 -4.90 11.01 -12.18
C VAL A 204 -5.50 10.67 -13.55
N PHE A 205 -4.72 9.96 -14.38
CA PHE A 205 -5.14 9.60 -15.73
C PHE A 205 -6.33 8.61 -15.76
N SER A 206 -7.05 8.64 -16.88
CA SER A 206 -8.12 7.78 -17.36
C SER A 206 -7.90 7.53 -18.85
N ALA A 207 -8.70 6.66 -19.46
CA ALA A 207 -8.65 6.43 -20.90
C ALA A 207 -8.97 7.69 -21.73
N ASN A 208 -9.62 8.70 -21.13
CA ASN A 208 -10.12 9.87 -21.83
C ASN A 208 -9.33 11.17 -21.55
N ASN A 209 -8.33 11.16 -20.65
CA ASN A 209 -7.60 12.37 -20.26
C ASN A 209 -6.06 12.25 -20.34
N GLY A 210 -5.55 11.33 -21.15
CA GLY A 210 -4.11 11.15 -21.40
C GLY A 210 -3.53 9.80 -20.98
N GLY A 211 -4.35 8.86 -20.49
CA GLY A 211 -3.91 7.49 -20.23
C GLY A 211 -3.58 6.75 -21.53
N ILE A 212 -2.35 6.22 -21.63
CA ILE A 212 -1.86 5.52 -22.84
C ILE A 212 -1.93 3.99 -22.75
N SER A 213 -2.26 3.44 -21.58
CA SER A 213 -2.37 1.99 -21.40
C SER A 213 -3.59 1.44 -22.14
N LYS A 214 -3.42 0.30 -22.83
CA LYS A 214 -4.45 -0.33 -23.67
C LYS A 214 -5.19 -1.42 -22.90
N SER A 215 -6.50 -1.47 -23.06
CA SER A 215 -7.34 -2.55 -22.54
C SER A 215 -7.04 -3.88 -23.23
N ASN A 216 -7.09 -4.99 -22.49
CA ASN A 216 -7.13 -6.35 -23.02
C ASN A 216 -8.46 -7.02 -22.63
N PRO A 217 -9.49 -7.00 -23.50
CA PRO A 217 -10.77 -7.65 -23.24
C PRO A 217 -10.68 -9.17 -23.02
N GLY A 218 -9.61 -9.80 -23.48
CA GLY A 218 -9.30 -11.23 -23.26
C GLY A 218 -8.68 -11.53 -21.89
N ALA A 219 -8.40 -10.53 -21.06
CA ALA A 219 -7.91 -10.71 -19.68
C ALA A 219 -8.98 -11.31 -18.73
N MET A 220 -10.18 -11.64 -19.24
CA MET A 220 -11.08 -12.59 -18.62
C MET A 220 -10.36 -13.93 -18.55
N GLY A 221 -9.71 -14.22 -17.42
CA GLY A 221 -9.14 -15.54 -17.17
C GLY A 221 -10.14 -16.60 -17.60
N THR A 222 -9.76 -17.44 -18.56
CA THR A 222 -10.61 -18.56 -18.97
C THR A 222 -10.88 -19.44 -17.77
N GLN A 223 -12.04 -20.10 -17.69
CA GLN A 223 -12.39 -21.05 -16.63
C GLN A 223 -11.31 -22.14 -16.42
N ALA A 224 -10.44 -22.34 -17.42
CA ALA A 224 -9.17 -23.05 -17.35
C ALA A 224 -8.03 -22.23 -16.69
N GLY A 225 -8.24 -21.69 -15.49
CA GLY A 225 -7.18 -21.15 -14.63
C GLY A 225 -6.37 -19.96 -15.20
N ILE A 226 -5.41 -19.50 -14.39
CA ILE A 226 -4.44 -18.44 -14.68
C ILE A 226 -3.40 -18.94 -15.68
N HIS A 227 -3.84 -19.38 -16.86
CA HIS A 227 -2.99 -19.71 -17.99
C HIS A 227 -3.60 -19.09 -19.22
N ASP A 228 -3.54 -17.77 -19.28
CA ASP A 228 -3.73 -17.06 -20.54
C ASP A 228 -2.70 -17.63 -21.55
N ARG A 229 -3.22 -18.38 -22.53
CA ARG A 229 -2.48 -19.04 -23.61
C ARG A 229 -2.35 -18.12 -24.82
N ASN A 230 -2.38 -16.81 -24.60
CA ASN A 230 -2.07 -15.87 -25.66
C ASN A 230 -0.56 -15.93 -25.97
N SER A 231 -0.22 -16.23 -27.24
CA SER A 231 1.17 -16.39 -27.70
C SER A 231 2.00 -15.13 -27.47
N ASP A 232 1.34 -13.98 -27.42
CA ASP A 232 1.98 -12.67 -27.28
C ASP A 232 2.56 -12.43 -25.87
N TYR A 233 2.13 -13.22 -24.87
CA TYR A 233 2.64 -13.14 -23.50
C TYR A 233 3.58 -14.30 -23.10
N LEU A 234 3.89 -15.21 -24.04
CA LEU A 234 4.89 -16.27 -23.84
C LEU A 234 6.29 -15.74 -23.40
N PRO A 235 6.78 -14.58 -23.85
CA PRO A 235 8.09 -14.07 -23.44
C PRO A 235 8.16 -13.57 -22.00
N TYR A 236 7.00 -13.27 -21.39
CA TYR A 236 6.90 -12.69 -20.04
C TYR A 236 6.49 -13.72 -18.98
N ARG A 237 6.27 -14.98 -19.38
CA ARG A 237 6.20 -16.07 -18.41
C ARG A 237 7.57 -16.20 -17.78
N LEU A 238 7.63 -16.08 -16.45
CA LEU A 238 8.71 -16.71 -15.70
C LEU A 238 8.73 -18.17 -16.18
N PRO A 239 9.84 -18.66 -16.74
CA PRO A 239 9.91 -20.05 -17.17
C PRO A 239 9.46 -20.90 -16.00
N ASN A 240 8.54 -21.85 -16.22
CA ASN A 240 8.34 -22.94 -15.28
C ASN A 240 9.65 -23.72 -15.28
N TYR A 241 10.60 -23.26 -14.47
CA TYR A 241 11.88 -23.88 -14.31
C TYR A 241 11.66 -25.09 -13.43
N THR A 242 11.42 -26.24 -14.05
CA THR A 242 11.57 -27.52 -13.37
C THR A 242 13.04 -27.67 -13.05
N ILE A 243 13.37 -27.50 -11.77
CA ILE A 243 14.71 -27.71 -11.23
C ILE A 243 15.14 -29.14 -11.58
N THR A 244 16.02 -29.26 -12.56
CA THR A 244 16.61 -30.52 -12.97
C THR A 244 17.73 -30.92 -11.99
N LEU A 245 18.21 -32.15 -12.10
CA LEU A 245 19.37 -32.59 -11.33
C LEU A 245 20.61 -31.74 -11.63
N ALA A 246 20.76 -31.27 -12.88
CA ALA A 246 21.87 -30.41 -13.29
C ALA A 246 21.84 -29.06 -12.55
N ASP A 247 20.65 -28.51 -12.32
CA ASP A 247 20.47 -27.22 -11.65
C ASP A 247 20.80 -27.31 -10.15
N ARG A 248 20.45 -28.43 -9.52
CA ARG A 248 20.82 -28.70 -8.12
C ARG A 248 22.33 -28.89 -7.96
N VAL A 249 22.96 -29.58 -8.90
CA VAL A 249 24.41 -29.77 -8.91
C VAL A 249 25.12 -28.44 -9.16
N GLY A 250 24.65 -27.64 -10.12
CA GLY A 250 25.19 -26.30 -10.39
C GLY A 250 25.08 -25.36 -9.19
N ALA A 251 23.92 -25.32 -8.54
CA ALA A 251 23.72 -24.52 -7.33
C ALA A 251 24.65 -24.97 -6.20
N ALA A 252 24.79 -26.27 -5.96
CA ALA A 252 25.67 -26.80 -4.92
C ALA A 252 27.14 -26.44 -5.19
N ILE A 253 27.61 -26.55 -6.44
CA ILE A 253 28.98 -26.17 -6.81
C ILE A 253 29.22 -24.68 -6.56
N ILE A 254 28.30 -23.81 -6.98
CA ILE A 254 28.41 -22.37 -6.77
C ILE A 254 28.45 -22.04 -5.26
N THR A 255 27.57 -22.65 -4.46
CA THR A 255 27.58 -22.46 -3.00
C THR A 255 28.90 -22.89 -2.37
N ILE A 256 29.45 -24.04 -2.78
CA ILE A 256 30.75 -24.52 -2.29
C ILE A 256 31.87 -23.56 -2.69
N VAL A 257 31.89 -23.08 -3.93
CA VAL A 257 32.89 -22.10 -4.41
C VAL A 257 32.81 -20.81 -3.60
N ILE A 258 31.61 -20.28 -3.35
CA ILE A 258 31.42 -19.06 -2.54
C ILE A 258 31.93 -19.28 -1.10
N ILE A 259 31.60 -20.42 -0.48
CA ILE A 259 32.07 -20.75 0.87
C ILE A 259 33.59 -20.86 0.91
N VAL A 260 34.21 -21.49 -0.10
CA VAL A 260 35.68 -21.63 -0.17
C VAL A 260 36.34 -20.27 -0.41
N VAL A 261 35.83 -19.44 -1.32
CA VAL A 261 36.38 -18.11 -1.58
C VAL A 261 36.25 -17.20 -0.36
N LEU A 262 35.10 -17.18 0.31
CA LEU A 262 34.90 -16.39 1.52
C LEU A 262 35.70 -16.94 2.71
N GLY A 263 35.82 -18.26 2.84
CA GLY A 263 36.60 -18.91 3.90
C GLY A 263 38.11 -18.73 3.74
N VAL A 264 38.62 -18.76 2.51
CA VAL A 264 40.04 -18.46 2.22
C VAL A 264 40.31 -16.96 2.34
N GLY A 265 39.38 -16.10 1.91
CA GLY A 265 39.45 -14.65 2.10
C GLY A 265 39.48 -14.24 3.58
N ALA A 266 38.66 -14.88 4.42
CA ALA A 266 38.64 -14.66 5.86
C ALA A 266 39.92 -15.15 6.57
N ARG A 267 40.65 -16.12 6.01
CA ARG A 267 41.98 -16.51 6.52
C ARG A 267 43.07 -15.51 6.12
N PHE A 268 42.97 -14.86 4.96
CA PHE A 268 43.94 -13.85 4.53
C PHE A 268 43.83 -12.53 5.29
N THR A 269 42.64 -12.15 5.78
CA THR A 269 42.45 -10.94 6.61
C THR A 269 42.78 -11.11 8.08
N MET A 270 43.05 -12.34 8.56
CA MET A 270 43.48 -12.61 9.95
C MET A 270 45.00 -12.79 10.10
N ILE A 271 45.79 -12.68 9.02
CA ILE A 271 47.26 -12.86 9.03
C ILE A 271 48.03 -11.54 8.77
N HIS A 272 47.36 -10.39 8.80
CA HIS A 272 48.01 -9.07 8.79
C HIS A 272 47.54 -8.18 9.93
#